data_AF-A0A1V5WXI7-F1
#
_entry.id   AF-A0A1V5WXI7-F1
#
_cell.length_a   1.000
_cell.length_b   1.000
_cell.length_c   1.000
_cell.angle_alpha   90.00
_cell.angle_beta   90.00
_cell.angle_gamma   90.00
#
_symmetry.space_group_name_H-M   'P 1'
#
loop_
_entity.id
_entity.type
_entity.pdbx_description
1 polymer ?
#
loop_
_entity_poly.entity_id
_entity_poly.type
_entity_poly.pdbx_seq_one_letter_code
_entity_poly.pdbx_strand_id
1 'polypeptide(L)'
;MKSKIPQFLAFVSGLVILVAAFIPHTPFGMFEETLTNWFMIISSFAILLGQSSLIQSNLAKITQKAPDWKYHIATLISFGVMLIFGLLWGMENTPGILGQGEKLTESLGAKPFDYLFEYAFMPLSSTMFSLLAFYIASAAYRAFIMRTFESNLLLITAVIVMLGRTSFATVLTSWIPDSLHFLRLPELTDFIMQYPNTAAQRAILISAALGVVGASLRIILGIERSYLGGEK
;
A
#
# COMPACT_ATOMS: atom_id res chain seq x y z
N MET A 1 -19.28 -33.88 -4.88
CA MET A 1 -20.49 -33.13 -4.44
C MET A 1 -20.21 -32.18 -3.28
N LYS A 2 -19.30 -32.51 -2.33
CA LYS A 2 -18.99 -31.66 -1.16
C LYS A 2 -18.40 -30.27 -1.47
N SER A 3 -17.73 -30.08 -2.62
CA SER A 3 -17.18 -28.77 -3.05
C SER A 3 -18.12 -27.93 -3.94
N LYS A 4 -19.19 -28.52 -4.48
CA LYS A 4 -20.12 -27.80 -5.37
C LYS A 4 -21.07 -26.86 -4.62
N ILE A 5 -21.46 -27.25 -3.39
CA ILE A 5 -22.34 -26.45 -2.54
C ILE A 5 -21.64 -25.14 -2.12
N PRO A 6 -20.40 -25.15 -1.59
CA PRO A 6 -19.66 -23.92 -1.30
C PRO A 6 -19.46 -23.01 -2.52
N GLN A 7 -19.18 -23.59 -3.69
CA GLN A 7 -19.00 -22.82 -4.94
C GLN A 7 -20.28 -22.14 -5.38
N PHE A 8 -21.41 -22.85 -5.30
CA PHE A 8 -22.71 -22.28 -5.61
C PHE A 8 -23.07 -21.15 -4.65
N LEU A 9 -22.80 -21.33 -3.35
CA LEU A 9 -23.01 -20.28 -2.35
C LEU A 9 -22.13 -19.06 -2.60
N ALA A 10 -20.84 -19.26 -2.93
CA ALA A 10 -19.91 -18.19 -3.25
C ALA A 10 -20.30 -17.43 -4.54
N PHE A 11 -20.80 -18.15 -5.54
CA PHE A 11 -21.32 -17.55 -6.77
C PHE A 11 -22.54 -16.68 -6.49
N VAL A 12 -23.52 -17.21 -5.74
CA VAL A 12 -24.75 -16.49 -5.39
C VAL A 12 -24.45 -15.28 -4.51
N SER A 13 -23.60 -15.41 -3.49
CA SER A 13 -23.24 -14.29 -2.62
C SER A 13 -22.49 -13.19 -3.38
N GLY A 14 -21.54 -13.56 -4.25
CA GLY A 14 -20.84 -12.63 -5.12
C GLY A 14 -21.77 -11.91 -6.09
N LEU A 15 -22.73 -12.62 -6.68
CA LEU A 15 -23.74 -12.03 -7.57
C LEU A 15 -24.65 -11.06 -6.83
N VAL A 16 -25.10 -11.39 -5.61
CA VAL A 16 -25.94 -10.52 -4.79
C VAL A 16 -25.22 -9.22 -4.46
N ILE A 17 -23.95 -9.27 -4.05
CA ILE A 17 -23.14 -8.07 -3.77
C ILE A 17 -22.97 -7.22 -5.04
N LEU A 18 -22.68 -7.86 -6.18
CA LEU A 18 -22.53 -7.14 -7.46
C LEU A 18 -23.81 -6.40 -7.83
N VAL A 19 -24.98 -7.05 -7.72
CA VAL A 19 -26.28 -6.42 -8.01
C VAL A 19 -26.60 -5.31 -7.01
N ALA A 20 -26.34 -5.53 -5.72
CA ALA A 20 -26.60 -4.54 -4.67
C ALA A 20 -25.81 -3.24 -4.89
N ALA A 21 -24.56 -3.35 -5.36
CA ALA A 21 -23.72 -2.19 -5.66
C ALA A 21 -24.30 -1.25 -6.74
N PHE A 22 -25.11 -1.78 -7.67
CA PHE A 22 -25.76 -0.97 -8.71
C PHE A 22 -27.21 -0.57 -8.37
N ILE A 23 -27.87 -1.26 -7.44
CA ILE A 23 -29.27 -1.01 -7.09
C ILE A 23 -29.45 -0.97 -5.56
N PRO A 24 -29.08 0.14 -4.90
CA PRO A 24 -29.09 0.28 -3.43
C PRO A 24 -30.50 0.57 -2.89
N HIS A 25 -31.43 -0.34 -3.15
CA HIS A 25 -32.78 -0.33 -2.59
C HIS A 25 -33.08 -1.67 -1.90
N THR A 26 -34.08 -1.66 -1.02
CA THR A 26 -34.55 -2.90 -0.39
C THR A 26 -35.13 -3.84 -1.45
N PRO A 27 -34.80 -5.14 -1.43
CA PRO A 27 -34.10 -5.90 -0.38
C PRO A 27 -32.56 -6.00 -0.54
N PHE A 28 -31.99 -5.60 -1.68
CA PHE A 28 -30.57 -5.82 -2.01
C PHE A 28 -29.60 -5.09 -1.06
N GLY A 29 -29.94 -3.87 -0.65
CA GLY A 29 -29.13 -3.13 0.33
C GLY A 29 -29.03 -3.83 1.70
N MET A 30 -30.08 -4.53 2.14
CA MET A 30 -30.07 -5.28 3.40
C MET A 30 -29.14 -6.50 3.33
N PHE A 31 -29.11 -7.18 2.18
CA PHE A 31 -28.19 -8.29 1.96
C PHE A 31 -26.73 -7.83 1.91
N GLU A 32 -26.45 -6.71 1.24
CA GLU A 32 -25.12 -6.10 1.22
C GLU A 32 -24.64 -5.75 2.63
N GLU A 33 -25.46 -5.08 3.43
CA GLU A 33 -25.14 -4.73 4.82
C GLU A 33 -24.83 -5.99 5.64
N THR A 34 -25.68 -7.01 5.55
CA THR A 34 -25.50 -8.27 6.28
C THR A 34 -24.21 -8.99 5.89
N LEU A 35 -23.95 -9.13 4.57
CA LEU A 35 -22.74 -9.79 4.06
C LEU A 35 -21.47 -8.99 4.40
N THR A 36 -21.54 -7.66 4.37
CA THR A 36 -20.44 -6.77 4.76
C THR A 36 -20.15 -6.89 6.25
N ASN A 37 -21.18 -6.96 7.10
CA ASN A 37 -21.03 -7.19 8.53
C ASN A 37 -20.35 -8.56 8.81
N TRP A 38 -20.78 -9.62 8.13
CA TRP A 38 -20.12 -10.93 8.24
C TRP A 38 -18.66 -10.86 7.77
N PHE A 39 -18.40 -10.19 6.66
CA PHE A 39 -17.04 -9.98 6.16
C PHE A 39 -16.16 -9.22 7.15
N MET A 40 -16.67 -8.17 7.80
CA MET A 40 -15.92 -7.42 8.83
C MET A 40 -15.58 -8.30 10.03
N ILE A 41 -16.51 -9.13 10.49
CA ILE A 41 -16.27 -10.09 11.59
C ILE A 41 -15.16 -11.08 11.19
N ILE A 42 -15.28 -11.70 10.01
CA ILE A 42 -14.28 -12.66 9.51
C ILE A 42 -12.92 -11.97 9.32
N SER A 43 -12.89 -10.77 8.76
CA SER A 43 -11.66 -10.00 8.54
C SER A 43 -10.96 -9.64 9.85
N SER A 44 -11.72 -9.35 10.90
CA SER A 44 -11.16 -9.10 12.25
C SER A 44 -10.41 -10.33 12.78
N PHE A 45 -10.94 -11.54 12.58
CA PHE A 45 -10.21 -12.78 12.90
C PHE A 45 -9.04 -13.05 11.94
N ALA A 46 -9.19 -12.71 10.65
CA ALA A 46 -8.12 -12.86 9.66
C ALA A 46 -6.90 -12.00 10.00
N ILE A 47 -7.09 -10.80 10.56
CA ILE A 47 -6.01 -9.95 11.06
C ILE A 47 -5.22 -10.67 12.17
N LEU A 48 -5.89 -11.37 13.09
CA LEU A 48 -5.23 -12.17 14.12
C LEU A 48 -4.43 -13.34 13.51
N LEU A 49 -4.99 -14.02 12.51
CA LEU A 49 -4.29 -15.07 11.78
C LEU A 49 -3.07 -14.53 11.03
N GLY A 50 -3.17 -13.36 10.40
CA GLY A 50 -2.07 -12.69 9.73
C GLY A 50 -0.92 -12.36 10.68
N GLN A 51 -1.24 -11.83 11.87
CA GLN A 51 -0.27 -11.60 12.93
C GLN A 51 0.39 -12.90 13.42
N SER A 52 -0.40 -13.96 13.63
CA SER A 52 0.12 -15.27 14.02
C SER A 52 1.06 -15.85 12.95
N SER A 53 0.69 -15.74 11.67
CA SER A 53 1.52 -16.17 10.54
C SER A 53 2.85 -15.42 10.49
N LEU A 54 2.85 -14.11 10.76
CA LEU A 54 4.08 -13.33 10.85
C LEU A 54 4.98 -13.86 11.97
N ILE A 55 4.42 -14.10 13.16
CA ILE A 55 5.17 -14.63 14.30
C ILE A 55 5.76 -16.00 13.96
N GLN A 56 4.94 -16.92 13.45
CA GLN A 56 5.37 -18.28 13.10
C GLN A 56 6.45 -18.27 12.02
N SER A 57 6.29 -17.49 10.95
CA SER A 57 7.26 -17.40 9.86
C SER A 57 8.62 -16.86 10.32
N ASN A 58 8.62 -15.81 11.16
CA ASN A 58 9.86 -15.24 11.68
C ASN A 58 10.52 -16.16 12.72
N LEU A 59 9.74 -16.78 13.63
CA LEU A 59 10.25 -17.77 14.58
C LEU A 59 10.87 -18.97 13.88
N ALA A 60 10.22 -19.51 12.85
CA ALA A 60 10.76 -20.62 12.08
C ALA A 60 12.13 -20.28 11.47
N LYS A 61 12.30 -19.08 10.91
CA LYS A 61 13.59 -18.61 10.37
C LYS A 61 14.67 -18.44 11.44
N ILE A 62 14.27 -18.02 12.65
CA ILE A 62 15.18 -17.90 13.80
C ILE A 62 15.62 -19.29 14.27
N THR A 63 14.69 -20.23 14.47
CA THR A 63 14.97 -21.59 14.92
C THR A 63 15.83 -22.35 13.91
N GLN A 64 15.56 -22.18 12.61
CA GLN A 64 16.30 -22.83 11.53
C GLN A 64 17.64 -22.13 11.21
N LYS A 65 17.97 -21.03 11.90
CA LYS A 65 19.17 -20.20 11.63
C LYS A 65 19.34 -19.86 10.15
N ALA A 66 18.26 -19.42 9.52
CA ALA A 66 18.29 -18.94 8.14
C ALA A 66 19.33 -17.81 7.98
N PRO A 67 19.82 -17.55 6.74
CA PRO A 67 20.63 -16.36 6.48
C PRO A 67 19.95 -15.13 7.07
N ASP A 68 20.72 -14.28 7.76
CA ASP A 68 20.21 -13.03 8.32
C ASP A 68 19.15 -13.18 9.43
N TRP A 69 19.10 -14.32 10.14
CA TRP A 69 18.14 -14.61 11.23
C TRP A 69 18.07 -13.56 12.34
N LYS A 70 19.16 -12.81 12.58
CA LYS A 70 19.20 -11.76 13.60
C LYS A 70 18.21 -10.64 13.32
N TYR A 71 17.97 -10.30 12.05
CA TYR A 71 17.01 -9.26 11.68
C TYR A 71 15.57 -9.70 11.95
N HIS A 72 15.27 -11.01 11.84
CA HIS A 72 13.97 -11.56 12.21
C HIS A 72 13.66 -11.40 13.71
N ILE A 73 14.68 -11.41 14.58
CA ILE A 73 14.51 -11.07 16.01
C ILE A 73 14.13 -9.61 16.15
N ALA A 74 14.87 -8.70 15.50
CA ALA A 74 14.56 -7.28 15.54
C ALA A 74 13.11 -7.01 15.09
N THR A 75 12.65 -7.67 14.03
CA THR A 75 11.26 -7.61 13.58
C THR A 75 10.25 -8.04 14.65
N LEU A 76 10.48 -9.18 15.30
CA LEU A 76 9.58 -9.68 16.36
C LEU A 76 9.56 -8.75 17.58
N ILE A 77 10.71 -8.20 17.97
CA ILE A 77 10.80 -7.24 19.08
C ILE A 77 10.05 -5.96 18.72
N SER A 78 10.32 -5.35 17.56
CA SER A 78 9.63 -4.13 17.12
C SER A 78 8.12 -4.34 16.97
N PHE A 79 7.70 -5.48 16.45
CA PHE A 79 6.30 -5.87 16.37
C PHE A 79 5.67 -5.97 17.78
N GLY A 80 6.33 -6.69 18.70
CA GLY A 80 5.85 -6.84 20.07
C GLY A 80 5.75 -5.51 20.81
N VAL A 81 6.74 -4.63 20.65
CA VAL A 81 6.74 -3.28 21.23
C VAL A 81 5.53 -2.48 20.73
N MET A 82 5.35 -2.37 19.41
CA MET A 82 4.23 -1.63 18.83
C MET A 82 2.87 -2.21 19.24
N LEU A 83 2.74 -3.54 19.26
CA LEU A 83 1.53 -4.22 19.67
C LEU A 83 1.21 -3.97 21.15
N ILE A 84 2.19 -4.06 22.04
CA ILE A 84 1.99 -3.82 23.48
C ILE A 84 1.56 -2.38 23.72
N PHE A 85 2.25 -1.39 23.12
CA PHE A 85 1.87 0.01 23.30
C PHE A 85 0.51 0.34 22.69
N GLY A 86 0.19 -0.23 21.52
CA GLY A 86 -1.13 -0.09 20.89
C GLY A 86 -2.26 -0.71 21.72
N LEU A 87 -2.07 -1.90 22.29
CA LEU A 87 -3.08 -2.55 23.13
C LEU A 87 -3.28 -1.83 24.47
N LEU A 88 -2.20 -1.38 25.11
CA LEU A 88 -2.27 -0.81 26.44
C LEU A 88 -2.78 0.65 26.42
N TRP A 89 -2.30 1.49 25.51
CA TRP A 89 -2.63 2.93 25.49
C TRP A 89 -3.49 3.38 24.29
N GLY A 90 -3.67 2.51 23.31
CA GLY A 90 -4.45 2.82 22.11
C GLY A 90 -3.72 3.74 21.15
N MET A 91 -4.43 4.14 20.10
CA MET A 91 -3.98 5.07 19.05
C MET A 91 -4.77 6.37 19.13
N GLU A 92 -4.30 7.46 18.51
CA GLU A 92 -4.93 8.79 18.37
C GLU A 92 -6.34 8.93 18.99
N ASN A 93 -7.39 8.43 18.35
CA ASN A 93 -8.79 8.60 18.79
C ASN A 93 -9.37 7.42 19.59
N THR A 94 -8.60 6.36 19.80
CA THR A 94 -9.06 5.11 20.43
C THR A 94 -8.33 4.85 21.76
N PRO A 95 -9.03 4.62 22.88
CA PRO A 95 -8.39 4.24 24.13
C PRO A 95 -7.93 2.77 24.11
N GLY A 96 -6.81 2.48 24.77
CA GLY A 96 -6.34 1.12 25.03
C GLY A 96 -6.89 0.55 26.34
N ILE A 97 -6.38 -0.62 26.74
CA ILE A 97 -6.79 -1.33 27.98
C ILE A 97 -6.54 -0.51 29.24
N LEU A 98 -5.45 0.28 29.27
CA LEU A 98 -5.09 1.17 30.38
C LEU A 98 -5.67 2.60 30.23
N GLY A 99 -6.58 2.80 29.27
CA GLY A 99 -7.18 4.09 28.95
C GLY A 99 -6.31 4.92 28.00
N GLN A 100 -6.53 6.25 27.98
CA GLN A 100 -5.86 7.16 27.04
C GLN A 100 -4.41 7.49 27.43
N GLY A 101 -3.94 7.04 28.60
CA GLY A 101 -2.56 7.29 29.04
C GLY A 101 -2.25 8.75 29.36
N GLU A 102 -3.19 9.49 29.93
CA GLU A 102 -3.11 10.95 30.13
C GLU A 102 -1.75 11.41 30.68
N LYS A 103 -1.19 10.72 31.69
CA LYS A 103 0.12 11.05 32.27
C LYS A 103 1.31 10.87 31.32
N LEU A 104 1.24 9.88 30.42
CA LEU A 104 2.28 9.61 29.43
C LEU A 104 2.14 10.57 28.24
N THR A 105 0.91 10.85 27.83
CA THR A 105 0.60 11.82 26.78
C THR A 105 1.03 13.23 27.17
N GLU A 106 0.87 13.62 28.44
CA GLU A 106 1.35 14.91 28.96
C GLU A 106 2.88 15.01 28.94
N SER A 107 3.59 13.91 29.20
CA SER A 107 5.06 13.88 29.20
C SER A 107 5.69 13.75 27.81
N LEU A 108 5.05 13.04 26.88
CA LEU A 108 5.57 12.75 25.54
C LEU A 108 4.98 13.66 24.45
N GLY A 109 3.93 14.43 24.77
CA GLY A 109 3.17 15.24 23.83
C GLY A 109 2.23 14.44 22.91
N ALA A 110 2.36 13.10 22.89
CA ALA A 110 1.57 12.17 22.10
C ALA A 110 1.40 10.85 22.84
N LYS A 111 0.45 10.01 22.42
CA LYS A 111 0.31 8.66 22.98
C LYS A 111 1.57 7.84 22.68
N PRO A 112 1.96 6.89 23.56
CA PRO A 112 3.16 6.09 23.35
C PRO A 112 3.24 5.36 21.99
N PHE A 113 2.12 4.88 21.47
CA PHE A 113 2.05 4.27 20.15
C PHE A 113 2.33 5.29 19.04
N ASP A 114 1.64 6.43 19.05
CA ASP A 114 1.78 7.48 18.03
C ASP A 114 3.21 8.06 18.03
N TYR A 115 3.80 8.23 19.21
CA TYR A 115 5.20 8.65 19.35
C TYR A 115 6.17 7.65 18.70
N LEU A 116 6.02 6.35 18.98
CA LEU A 116 6.84 5.32 18.33
C LEU A 116 6.60 5.26 16.81
N PHE A 117 5.36 5.46 16.38
CA PHE A 117 5.02 5.49 14.97
C PHE A 117 5.71 6.65 14.25
N GLU A 118 5.62 7.86 14.78
CA GLU A 118 6.16 9.07 14.17
C GLU A 118 7.69 9.15 14.26
N TYR A 119 8.28 8.76 15.38
CA TYR A 119 9.72 8.94 15.61
C TYR A 119 10.57 7.68 15.36
N ALA A 120 9.96 6.49 15.26
CA ALA A 120 10.70 5.27 14.93
C ALA A 120 10.23 4.65 13.60
N PHE A 121 8.94 4.33 13.46
CA PHE A 121 8.45 3.62 12.27
C PHE A 121 8.54 4.48 11.00
N MET A 122 8.14 5.75 11.07
CA MET A 122 8.13 6.64 9.90
C MET A 122 9.54 6.96 9.37
N PRO A 123 10.56 7.28 10.20
CA PRO A 123 11.93 7.47 9.71
C PRO A 123 12.53 6.17 9.17
N LEU A 124 12.30 5.02 9.82
CA LEU A 124 12.80 3.73 9.34
C LEU A 124 12.18 3.34 7.98
N SER A 125 10.88 3.54 7.79
CA SER A 125 10.24 3.31 6.49
C SER A 125 10.74 4.31 5.44
N SER A 126 10.93 5.58 5.79
CA SER A 126 11.51 6.59 4.91
C SER A 126 12.93 6.22 4.45
N THR A 127 13.79 5.69 5.34
CA THR A 127 15.12 5.23 4.94
C THR A 127 15.05 4.06 3.95
N MET A 128 14.14 3.11 4.15
CA MET A 128 13.91 2.01 3.22
C MET A 128 13.46 2.52 1.84
N PHE A 129 12.49 3.45 1.80
CA PHE A 129 12.02 4.06 0.54
C PHE A 129 13.08 4.93 -0.13
N SER A 130 13.90 5.65 0.65
CA SER A 130 15.02 6.46 0.15
C SER A 130 16.09 5.58 -0.49
N LEU A 131 16.49 4.49 0.16
CA LEU A 131 17.41 3.51 -0.40
C LEU A 131 16.84 2.88 -1.68
N LEU A 132 15.56 2.49 -1.66
CA LEU A 132 14.89 1.96 -2.84
C LEU A 132 14.91 2.95 -4.00
N ALA A 133 14.56 4.22 -3.76
CA ALA A 133 14.60 5.27 -4.77
C ALA A 133 16.01 5.48 -5.31
N PHE A 134 17.03 5.52 -4.44
CA PHE A 134 18.43 5.64 -4.84
C PHE A 134 18.88 4.46 -5.70
N TYR A 135 18.58 3.22 -5.31
CA TYR A 135 18.95 2.03 -6.08
C TYR A 135 18.21 1.95 -7.42
N ILE A 136 16.92 2.30 -7.46
CA ILE A 136 16.16 2.38 -8.71
C ILE A 136 16.78 3.44 -9.62
N ALA A 137 17.08 4.64 -9.12
CA ALA A 137 17.71 5.69 -9.91
C ALA A 137 19.10 5.28 -10.42
N SER A 138 19.93 4.64 -9.58
CA SER A 138 21.25 4.15 -9.96
C SER A 138 21.19 3.01 -10.98
N ALA A 139 20.25 2.08 -10.83
CA ALA A 139 20.03 0.99 -11.79
C ALA A 139 19.48 1.54 -13.12
N ALA A 140 18.51 2.44 -13.06
CA ALA A 140 17.95 3.13 -14.21
C ALA A 140 19.01 3.92 -14.97
N TYR A 141 19.83 4.72 -14.29
CA TYR A 141 20.94 5.45 -14.91
C TYR A 141 21.90 4.50 -15.63
N ARG A 142 22.29 3.38 -15.00
CA ARG A 142 23.14 2.36 -15.63
C ARG A 142 22.45 1.64 -16.81
N ALA A 143 21.13 1.47 -16.76
CA ALA A 143 20.35 0.84 -17.81
C ALA A 143 20.03 1.78 -18.99
N PHE A 144 19.94 3.10 -18.74
CA PHE A 144 19.55 4.13 -19.69
C PHE A 144 20.71 4.83 -20.40
N ILE A 145 21.96 4.63 -19.97
CA ILE A 145 23.12 5.12 -20.74
C ILE A 145 23.20 4.36 -22.09
N MET A 146 22.76 5.06 -23.14
CA MET A 146 23.12 4.88 -24.55
C MET A 146 22.84 3.49 -25.15
N ARG A 147 21.55 3.13 -25.33
CA ARG A 147 21.17 2.00 -26.21
C ARG A 147 19.97 2.26 -27.14
N THR A 148 18.99 3.10 -26.75
CA THR A 148 17.78 3.38 -27.57
C THR A 148 17.24 4.81 -27.42
N PHE A 149 16.47 5.28 -28.42
CA PHE A 149 15.88 6.63 -28.44
C PHE A 149 14.89 6.83 -27.28
N GLU A 150 14.09 5.82 -26.98
CA GLU A 150 13.08 5.82 -25.92
C GLU A 150 13.74 5.99 -24.54
N SER A 151 14.87 5.32 -24.30
CA SER A 151 15.61 5.40 -23.04
C SER A 151 16.18 6.81 -22.81
N ASN A 152 16.70 7.44 -23.87
CA ASN A 152 17.21 8.81 -23.79
C ASN A 152 16.09 9.83 -23.54
N LEU A 153 14.93 9.65 -24.18
CA LEU A 153 13.76 10.49 -23.94
C LEU A 153 13.32 10.44 -22.47
N LEU A 154 13.26 9.24 -21.89
CA LEU A 154 12.92 9.04 -20.48
C LEU A 154 13.97 9.65 -19.54
N LEU A 155 15.26 9.49 -19.83
CA LEU A 155 16.35 10.06 -19.03
C LEU A 155 16.29 11.59 -19.02
N ILE A 156 16.14 12.22 -20.19
CA ILE A 156 16.03 13.68 -20.31
C ILE A 156 14.79 14.18 -19.56
N THR A 157 13.65 13.52 -19.73
CA THR A 157 12.40 13.85 -19.04
C THR A 157 12.59 13.77 -17.52
N ALA A 158 13.27 12.73 -17.02
CA ALA A 158 13.54 12.56 -15.60
C ALA A 158 14.45 13.67 -15.04
N VAL A 159 15.47 14.08 -15.78
CA VAL A 159 16.37 15.19 -15.39
C VAL A 159 15.59 16.52 -15.33
N ILE A 160 14.76 16.80 -16.33
CA ILE A 160 13.91 18.00 -16.36
C ILE A 160 13.00 18.03 -15.13
N VAL A 161 12.29 16.94 -14.86
CA VAL A 161 11.36 16.84 -13.72
C VAL A 161 12.09 16.95 -12.38
N MET A 162 13.23 16.28 -12.21
CA MET A 162 14.00 16.36 -10.97
C MET A 162 14.51 17.77 -10.70
N LEU A 163 15.04 18.46 -11.72
CA LEU A 163 15.50 19.84 -11.58
C LEU A 163 14.33 20.80 -11.37
N GLY A 164 13.24 20.66 -12.12
CA GLY A 164 12.07 21.54 -12.06
C GLY A 164 11.31 21.52 -10.72
N ARG A 165 11.41 20.43 -9.95
CA ARG A 165 10.85 20.32 -8.59
C ARG A 165 11.72 20.97 -7.50
N THR A 166 12.92 21.46 -7.83
CA THR A 166 13.79 22.15 -6.87
C THR A 166 13.50 23.64 -6.82
N SER A 167 13.72 24.27 -5.66
CA SER A 167 13.67 25.73 -5.52
C SER A 167 14.69 26.47 -6.40
N PHE A 168 15.66 25.76 -6.98
CA PHE A 168 16.68 26.29 -7.89
C PHE A 168 16.16 26.43 -9.34
N ALA A 169 15.08 25.73 -9.71
CA ALA A 169 14.52 25.74 -11.05
C ALA A 169 14.10 27.15 -11.49
N THR A 170 13.38 27.86 -10.62
CA THR A 170 12.88 29.21 -10.88
C THR A 170 14.00 30.21 -11.08
N VAL A 171 15.07 30.11 -10.28
CA VAL A 171 16.26 30.96 -10.42
C VAL A 171 16.95 30.71 -11.76
N LEU A 172 17.13 29.43 -12.13
CA LEU A 172 17.85 29.03 -13.33
C LEU A 172 17.14 29.41 -14.63
N THR A 173 15.81 29.44 -14.65
CA THR A 173 15.01 29.82 -15.85
C THR A 173 14.33 31.19 -15.75
N SER A 174 14.69 32.00 -14.75
CA SER A 174 14.17 33.37 -14.58
C SER A 174 14.49 34.31 -15.75
N TRP A 175 15.55 34.03 -16.50
CA TRP A 175 15.98 34.80 -17.68
C TRP A 175 15.12 34.53 -18.93
N ILE A 176 14.23 33.53 -18.89
CA ILE A 176 13.34 33.21 -20.02
C ILE A 176 12.22 34.26 -20.09
N PRO A 177 12.02 34.94 -21.24
CA PRO A 177 10.97 35.93 -21.43
C PRO A 177 9.57 35.38 -21.14
N ASP A 178 8.66 36.23 -20.66
CA ASP A 178 7.28 35.82 -20.34
C ASP A 178 6.50 35.29 -21.55
N SER A 179 6.88 35.69 -22.77
CA SER A 179 6.32 35.14 -24.02
C SER A 179 6.63 33.64 -24.21
N LEU A 180 7.70 33.13 -23.58
CA LEU A 180 8.15 31.73 -23.63
C LEU A 180 8.08 31.06 -22.26
N HIS A 181 7.17 31.49 -21.41
CA HIS A 181 6.95 30.96 -20.06
C HIS A 181 6.81 29.42 -20.03
N PHE A 182 6.28 28.80 -21.10
CA PHE A 182 6.14 27.35 -21.16
C PHE A 182 7.48 26.59 -21.13
N LEU A 183 8.61 27.20 -21.55
CA LEU A 183 9.94 26.57 -21.54
C LEU A 183 10.62 26.65 -20.17
N ARG A 184 10.06 27.38 -19.20
CA ARG A 184 10.60 27.42 -17.85
C ARG A 184 10.50 26.02 -17.23
N LEU A 185 11.52 25.64 -16.45
CA LEU A 185 11.66 24.27 -15.94
C LEU A 185 10.48 23.82 -15.04
N PRO A 186 9.93 24.67 -14.16
CA PRO A 186 8.74 24.31 -13.37
C PRO A 186 7.54 23.95 -14.24
N GLU A 187 7.28 24.72 -15.29
CA GLU A 187 6.11 24.61 -16.16
C GLU A 187 6.21 23.40 -17.09
N LEU A 188 7.40 23.13 -17.62
CA LEU A 188 7.68 21.87 -18.33
C LEU A 188 7.46 20.66 -17.41
N THR A 189 7.90 20.77 -16.16
CA THR A 189 7.71 19.71 -15.16
C THR A 189 6.24 19.48 -14.86
N ASP A 190 5.47 20.55 -14.68
CA ASP A 190 4.04 20.48 -14.44
C ASP A 190 3.30 19.89 -15.65
N PHE A 191 3.68 20.27 -16.87
CA PHE A 191 3.13 19.66 -18.09
C PHE A 191 3.39 18.14 -18.13
N ILE A 192 4.64 17.71 -17.91
CA ILE A 192 5.01 16.28 -17.90
C ILE A 192 4.23 15.52 -16.82
N MET A 193 4.10 16.11 -15.64
CA MET A 193 3.43 15.47 -14.51
C MET A 193 1.90 15.40 -14.68
N GLN A 194 1.29 16.46 -15.22
CA GLN A 194 -0.16 16.57 -15.34
C GLN A 194 -0.72 15.80 -16.54
N TYR A 195 0.02 15.70 -17.64
CA TYR A 195 -0.46 15.06 -18.86
C TYR A 195 0.13 13.64 -19.03
N PRO A 196 1.39 13.42 -19.50
CA PRO A 196 1.95 12.07 -19.66
C PRO A 196 1.93 11.21 -18.41
N ASN A 197 2.42 11.73 -17.27
CA ASN A 197 2.54 10.93 -16.06
C ASN A 197 1.17 10.55 -15.49
N THR A 198 0.24 11.51 -15.40
CA THR A 198 -1.12 11.21 -14.92
C THR A 198 -1.85 10.25 -15.86
N ALA A 199 -1.66 10.36 -17.19
CA ALA A 199 -2.22 9.41 -18.14
C ALA A 199 -1.67 7.99 -17.92
N ALA A 200 -0.35 7.84 -17.74
CA ALA A 200 0.29 6.57 -17.45
C ALA A 200 -0.17 5.98 -16.10
N GLN A 201 -0.21 6.79 -15.04
CA GLN A 201 -0.71 6.36 -13.73
C GLN A 201 -2.16 5.88 -13.81
N ARG A 202 -3.04 6.62 -14.51
CA ARG A 202 -4.42 6.20 -14.75
C ARG A 202 -4.49 4.89 -15.51
N ALA A 203 -3.67 4.71 -16.56
CA ALA A 203 -3.62 3.47 -17.32
C ALA A 203 -3.19 2.28 -16.44
N ILE A 204 -2.17 2.45 -15.59
CA ILE A 204 -1.72 1.44 -14.62
C ILE A 204 -2.83 1.12 -13.62
N LEU A 205 -3.48 2.13 -13.05
CA LEU A 205 -4.57 1.95 -12.08
C LEU A 205 -5.76 1.23 -12.71
N ILE A 206 -6.17 1.61 -13.92
CA ILE A 206 -7.25 0.94 -14.66
C ILE A 206 -6.86 -0.51 -14.94
N SER A 207 -5.61 -0.75 -15.37
CA SER A 207 -5.12 -2.11 -15.66
C SER A 207 -5.10 -2.98 -14.40
N ALA A 208 -4.62 -2.44 -13.28
CA ALA A 208 -4.62 -3.13 -11.99
C ALA A 208 -6.05 -3.42 -11.52
N ALA A 209 -6.95 -2.44 -11.61
CA ALA A 209 -8.36 -2.60 -11.26
C ALA A 209 -9.05 -3.67 -12.12
N LEU A 210 -8.83 -3.67 -13.44
CA LEU A 210 -9.31 -4.71 -14.35
C LEU A 210 -8.74 -6.08 -14.00
N GLY A 211 -7.47 -6.16 -13.61
CA GLY A 211 -6.84 -7.38 -13.12
C GLY A 211 -7.52 -7.92 -11.86
N VAL A 212 -7.80 -7.05 -10.89
CA VAL A 212 -8.55 -7.39 -9.67
C VAL A 212 -9.97 -7.85 -10.00
N VAL A 213 -10.68 -7.14 -10.88
CA VAL A 213 -12.02 -7.54 -11.33
C VAL A 213 -11.99 -8.92 -12.01
N GLY A 214 -11.00 -9.17 -12.86
CA GLY A 214 -10.82 -10.46 -13.52
C GLY A 214 -10.56 -11.60 -12.52
N ALA A 215 -9.70 -11.38 -11.52
CA ALA A 215 -9.46 -12.34 -10.45
C ALA A 215 -10.74 -12.60 -9.62
N SER A 216 -11.43 -11.54 -9.20
CA SER A 216 -12.69 -11.64 -8.46
C SER A 216 -13.78 -12.39 -9.24
N LEU A 217 -13.92 -12.14 -10.55
CA LEU A 217 -14.86 -12.87 -11.40
C LEU A 217 -14.51 -14.36 -11.49
N ARG A 218 -13.22 -14.70 -11.63
CA ARG A 218 -12.78 -16.12 -11.65
C ARG A 218 -13.06 -16.83 -10.33
N ILE A 219 -12.97 -16.12 -9.21
CA ILE A 219 -13.33 -16.63 -7.87
C ILE A 219 -14.85 -16.82 -7.75
N ILE A 220 -15.64 -15.80 -8.12
CA ILE A 220 -17.12 -15.84 -8.06
C ILE A 220 -17.67 -16.97 -8.94
N LEU A 221 -17.15 -17.12 -10.16
CA LEU A 221 -17.53 -18.19 -11.08
C LEU A 221 -17.02 -19.58 -10.65
N GLY A 222 -16.23 -19.67 -9.57
CA GLY A 222 -15.69 -20.93 -9.06
C GLY A 222 -14.64 -21.59 -9.96
N ILE A 223 -14.06 -20.81 -10.89
CA ILE A 223 -12.96 -21.22 -11.77
C ILE A 223 -11.68 -21.31 -10.94
N GLU A 224 -11.40 -20.29 -10.10
CA GLU A 224 -10.35 -20.36 -9.09
C GLU A 224 -10.90 -20.90 -7.78
N ARG A 225 -10.32 -22.01 -7.30
CA ARG A 225 -10.77 -22.76 -6.12
C ARG A 225 -9.78 -22.71 -4.97
N SER A 226 -8.78 -21.82 -5.04
CA SER A 226 -7.71 -21.71 -4.03
C SER A 226 -8.26 -21.48 -2.62
N TYR A 227 -9.41 -20.79 -2.49
CA TYR A 227 -10.07 -20.54 -1.21
C TYR A 227 -10.79 -21.76 -0.60
N LEU A 228 -11.02 -22.84 -1.35
CA LEU A 228 -11.74 -24.03 -0.89
C LEU A 228 -10.84 -25.06 -0.22
N GLY A 229 -9.55 -24.74 -0.02
CA GLY A 229 -8.60 -25.66 0.62
C GLY A 229 -8.42 -26.98 -0.13
N GLY A 230 -8.53 -26.94 -1.46
CA GLY A 230 -8.27 -28.08 -2.34
C GLY A 230 -6.82 -28.10 -2.81
N GLU A 231 -6.20 -29.27 -2.68
CA GLU A 231 -4.79 -29.61 -2.91
C GLU A 231 -4.17 -29.11 -4.23
N LYS A 232 -2.83 -29.20 -4.26
CA LYS A 232 -2.01 -29.26 -5.47
C LYS A 232 -2.67 -30.05 -6.61
#